data_AF-A0A495YEK8-F1
#
_entry.id   AF-A0A495YEK8-F1
#
_cell.length_a   1.000
_cell.length_b   1.000
_cell.length_c   1.000
_cell.angle_alpha   90.00
_cell.angle_beta   90.00
_cell.angle_gamma   90.00
#
_symmetry.space_group_name_H-M   'P 1'
#
loop_
_entity.id
_entity.type
_entity.pdbx_description
1 polymer ?
#
loop_
_entity_poly.entity_id
_entity_poly.type
_entity_poly.pdbx_seq_one_letter_code
_entity_poly.pdbx_strand_id
1 'polypeptide(L)'
;MPDVAIESFFFQRQQQLTMQVHLHALVDGLLFADAADGSPPQRSQGAVALFDGTPDASLADAGPWLLDWERASGGVRRTLSAMAGGSTGVSWLISAYPLESLADELRRRLDVRLPDGRTALLRFYDARIMADVATLMELTQRMQFFVPTFNWLVEANGKLKGVHPHA
;
A
#
# COMPACT_ATOMS: atom_id res chain seq x y z
N MET A 1 11.79 2.25 20.01
CA MET A 1 12.58 2.33 18.78
C MET A 1 12.56 3.78 18.33
N PRO A 2 13.67 4.38 17.89
CA PRO A 2 13.61 5.73 17.32
C PRO A 2 12.61 5.74 16.16
N ASP A 3 11.93 6.86 15.94
CA ASP A 3 11.03 7.03 14.80
C ASP A 3 11.87 6.95 13.52
N VAL A 4 11.83 5.80 12.84
CA VAL A 4 12.56 5.59 11.60
C VAL A 4 11.72 6.14 10.46
N ALA A 5 12.22 7.17 9.79
CA ALA A 5 11.61 7.68 8.57
C ALA A 5 11.63 6.61 7.47
N ILE A 6 10.52 6.46 6.73
CA ILE A 6 10.40 5.46 5.66
C ILE A 6 11.53 5.54 4.63
N GLU A 7 11.99 6.74 4.29
CA GLU A 7 13.09 6.95 3.34
C GLU A 7 14.41 6.38 3.85
N SER A 8 14.70 6.52 5.15
CA SER A 8 15.90 5.95 5.77
C SER A 8 15.83 4.43 5.82
N PHE A 9 14.65 3.88 6.14
CA PHE A 9 14.42 2.44 6.10
C PHE A 9 14.62 1.90 4.68
N PHE A 10 14.02 2.55 3.68
CA PHE A 10 14.10 2.14 2.29
C PHE A 10 15.54 2.20 1.77
N PHE A 11 16.28 3.27 2.06
CA PHE A 11 17.68 3.40 1.67
C PHE A 11 18.55 2.27 2.24
N GLN A 12 18.41 1.95 3.52
CA GLN A 12 19.11 0.81 4.14
C GLN A 12 18.72 -0.51 3.48
N ARG A 13 17.43 -0.70 3.21
CA ARG A 13 16.93 -1.92 2.60
C ARG A 13 17.43 -2.11 1.17
N GLN A 14 17.51 -1.05 0.38
CA GLN A 14 18.09 -1.07 -0.97
C GLN A 14 19.54 -1.56 -0.98
N GLN A 15 20.35 -1.20 0.02
CA GLN A 15 21.74 -1.66 0.12
C GLN A 15 21.88 -3.16 0.46
N GLN A 16 20.84 -3.76 1.03
CA GLN A 16 20.83 -5.18 1.40
C GLN A 16 20.33 -6.09 0.27
N LEU A 17 19.67 -5.52 -0.74
CA LEU A 17 19.08 -6.25 -1.85
C LEU A 17 20.00 -6.17 -3.08
N THR A 18 20.11 -7.28 -3.80
CA THR A 18 20.96 -7.39 -5.00
C THR A 18 20.27 -6.95 -6.29
N MET A 19 18.97 -6.63 -6.21
CA MET A 19 18.15 -6.18 -7.32
C MET A 19 17.58 -4.78 -7.07
N GLN A 20 17.22 -4.10 -8.15
CA GLN A 20 16.54 -2.81 -8.05
C GLN A 20 15.16 -3.01 -7.42
N VAL A 21 14.85 -2.15 -6.45
CA VAL A 21 13.55 -2.10 -5.79
C VAL A 21 13.05 -0.67 -5.71
N HIS A 22 11.74 -0.55 -5.61
CA HIS A 22 10.98 0.70 -5.58
C HIS A 22 10.17 0.78 -4.29
N LEU A 23 10.00 2.01 -3.79
CA LEU A 23 9.13 2.32 -2.68
C LEU A 23 7.78 2.80 -3.22
N HIS A 24 6.71 2.14 -2.77
CA HIS A 24 5.35 2.52 -3.13
C HIS A 24 4.53 2.81 -1.88
N ALA A 25 3.61 3.78 -1.99
CA ALA A 25 2.56 3.98 -1.01
C ALA A 25 1.27 3.33 -1.51
N LEU A 26 0.61 2.56 -0.63
CA LEU A 26 -0.72 2.04 -0.84
C LEU A 26 -1.66 2.72 0.15
N VAL A 27 -2.71 3.35 -0.37
CA VAL A 27 -3.67 4.13 0.42
C VAL A 27 -5.11 3.86 -0.02
N ASP A 28 -6.04 4.10 0.90
CA ASP A 28 -7.46 4.27 0.57
C ASP A 28 -7.65 5.68 -0.05
N GLY A 29 -8.23 5.74 -1.25
CA GLY A 29 -8.39 6.96 -2.02
C GLY A 29 -9.33 7.98 -1.39
N LEU A 30 -10.34 7.52 -0.65
CA LEU A 30 -11.22 8.42 0.11
C LEU A 30 -10.43 9.07 1.25
N LEU A 31 -9.66 8.28 2.00
CA LEU A 31 -8.84 8.80 3.10
C LEU A 31 -7.71 9.70 2.60
N PHE A 32 -7.16 9.43 1.41
CA PHE A 32 -6.19 10.31 0.77
C PHE A 32 -6.84 11.64 0.38
N ALA A 33 -8.01 11.60 -0.26
CA ALA A 33 -8.73 12.80 -0.68
C ALA A 33 -9.07 13.68 0.53
N ASP A 34 -9.51 13.10 1.64
CA ASP A 34 -9.75 13.82 2.90
C ASP A 34 -8.51 14.55 3.40
N ALA A 35 -7.32 13.94 3.28
CA ALA A 35 -6.04 14.55 3.63
C ALA A 35 -5.50 15.55 2.58
N ALA A 36 -6.12 15.60 1.40
CA ALA A 36 -5.76 16.45 0.26
C ALA A 36 -6.89 17.44 -0.10
N ASP A 37 -7.64 17.90 0.90
CA ASP A 37 -8.72 18.88 0.74
C ASP A 37 -9.78 18.47 -0.31
N GLY A 38 -10.13 17.19 -0.32
CA GLY A 38 -11.11 16.58 -1.23
C GLY A 38 -10.57 16.20 -2.61
N SER A 39 -9.26 16.33 -2.86
CA SER A 39 -8.66 16.00 -4.15
C SER A 39 -8.13 14.56 -4.17
N PRO A 40 -8.72 13.62 -4.92
CA PRO A 40 -8.17 12.27 -5.05
C PRO A 40 -6.83 12.31 -5.81
N PRO A 41 -6.01 11.24 -5.73
CA PRO A 41 -4.86 11.11 -6.61
C PRO A 41 -5.26 11.13 -8.08
N GLN A 42 -4.32 11.48 -8.96
CA GLN A 42 -4.53 11.50 -10.41
C GLN A 42 -3.74 10.39 -11.08
N ARG A 43 -4.39 9.67 -12.00
CA ARG A 43 -3.76 8.63 -12.82
C ARG A 43 -2.56 9.20 -13.58
N SER A 44 -1.41 8.55 -13.48
CA SER A 44 -0.17 8.97 -14.14
C SER A 44 0.82 7.80 -14.19
N GLN A 45 2.01 8.03 -14.75
CA GLN A 45 3.10 7.03 -14.71
C GLN A 45 3.58 6.70 -13.28
N GLY A 46 3.16 7.46 -12.26
CA GLY A 46 3.50 7.24 -10.86
C GLY A 46 2.29 6.95 -9.96
N ALA A 47 1.08 6.80 -10.51
CA ALA A 47 -0.14 6.63 -9.72
C ALA A 47 -1.19 5.81 -10.46
N VAL A 48 -1.64 4.73 -9.83
CA VAL A 48 -2.61 3.77 -10.37
C VAL A 48 -3.72 3.51 -9.36
N ALA A 49 -4.97 3.63 -9.79
CA ALA A 49 -6.11 3.16 -9.01
C ALA A 49 -6.25 1.64 -9.20
N LEU A 50 -6.27 0.87 -8.11
CA LEU A 50 -6.31 -0.58 -8.21
C LEU A 50 -7.66 -1.09 -8.71
N PHE A 51 -8.74 -0.35 -8.52
CA PHE A 51 -10.04 -0.73 -9.10
C PHE A 51 -10.15 -0.51 -10.61
N ASP A 52 -9.20 0.18 -11.24
CA ASP A 52 -9.21 0.30 -12.70
C ASP A 52 -9.14 -1.11 -13.33
N GLY A 53 -10.03 -1.38 -14.29
CA GLY A 53 -10.14 -2.68 -14.96
C GLY A 53 -10.82 -3.79 -14.14
N THR A 54 -11.36 -3.47 -12.96
CA THR A 54 -12.11 -4.40 -12.11
C THR A 54 -13.62 -4.12 -12.16
N PRO A 55 -14.49 -5.02 -11.67
CA PRO A 55 -15.93 -4.74 -11.52
C PRO A 55 -16.23 -3.49 -10.69
N ASP A 56 -15.33 -3.07 -9.79
CA ASP A 56 -15.47 -1.90 -8.93
C ASP A 56 -14.91 -0.60 -9.55
N ALA A 57 -14.63 -0.58 -10.86
CA ALA A 57 -14.03 0.57 -11.55
C ALA A 57 -14.83 1.88 -11.41
N SER A 58 -16.14 1.81 -11.18
CA SER A 58 -16.98 3.00 -10.91
C SER A 58 -16.61 3.72 -9.61
N LEU A 59 -15.91 3.04 -8.71
CA LEU A 59 -15.44 3.55 -7.42
C LEU A 59 -13.94 3.87 -7.41
N ALA A 60 -13.26 3.81 -8.56
CA ALA A 60 -11.80 3.79 -8.60
C ALA A 60 -11.12 5.02 -7.96
N ASP A 61 -11.74 6.19 -8.05
CA ASP A 61 -11.18 7.40 -7.43
C ASP A 61 -11.22 7.35 -5.90
N ALA A 62 -12.26 6.74 -5.33
CA ALA A 62 -12.42 6.52 -3.88
C ALA A 62 -11.84 5.18 -3.40
N GLY A 63 -11.38 4.34 -4.34
CA GLY A 63 -10.84 3.01 -4.09
C GLY A 63 -9.36 3.01 -3.68
N PRO A 64 -8.70 1.85 -3.73
CA PRO A 64 -7.28 1.74 -3.42
C PRO A 64 -6.42 2.44 -4.47
N TRP A 65 -5.41 3.20 -4.03
CA TRP A 65 -4.40 3.79 -4.89
C TRP A 65 -3.00 3.28 -4.54
N LEU A 66 -2.25 2.91 -5.58
CA LEU A 66 -0.83 2.62 -5.50
C LEU A 66 -0.05 3.78 -6.13
N LEU A 67 0.88 4.35 -5.36
CA LEU A 67 1.65 5.52 -5.72
C LEU A 67 3.14 5.19 -5.67
N ASP A 68 3.86 5.43 -6.74
CA ASP A 68 5.33 5.32 -6.79
C ASP A 68 5.93 6.55 -6.06
N TRP A 69 6.71 6.30 -5.00
CA TRP A 69 7.27 7.38 -4.19
C TRP A 69 8.23 8.26 -4.99
N GLU A 70 9.07 7.68 -5.84
CA GLU A 70 10.08 8.40 -6.64
C GLU A 70 9.40 9.31 -7.67
N ARG A 71 8.29 8.86 -8.25
CA ARG A 71 7.53 9.62 -9.26
C ARG A 71 6.44 10.53 -8.69
N ALA A 72 6.09 10.38 -7.41
CA ALA A 72 5.09 11.21 -6.75
C ALA A 72 5.48 12.69 -6.72
N SER A 73 4.52 13.57 -7.01
CA SER A 73 4.72 15.01 -6.90
C SER A 73 4.95 15.42 -5.44
N GLY A 74 5.57 16.59 -5.23
CA GLY A 74 5.76 17.12 -3.88
C GLY A 74 4.45 17.32 -3.10
N GLY A 75 3.33 17.58 -3.79
CA GLY A 75 2.00 17.64 -3.17
C GLY A 75 1.57 16.29 -2.64
N VAL A 76 1.64 15.25 -3.47
CA VAL A 76 1.30 13.87 -3.08
C VAL A 76 2.16 13.40 -1.92
N ARG A 77 3.48 13.64 -1.97
CA ARG A 77 4.39 13.27 -0.87
C ARG A 77 4.02 13.97 0.44
N ARG A 78 3.67 15.26 0.42
CA ARG A 78 3.20 15.97 1.62
C ARG A 78 1.92 15.38 2.19
N THR A 79 0.95 15.04 1.34
CA THR A 79 -0.28 14.37 1.77
C THR A 79 0.03 13.02 2.42
N LEU A 80 0.87 12.19 1.79
CA LEU A 80 1.29 10.89 2.34
C LEU A 80 2.00 11.06 3.69
N SER A 81 2.89 12.04 3.83
CA SER A 81 3.54 12.33 5.12
C SER A 81 2.54 12.78 6.19
N ALA A 82 1.54 13.60 5.84
CA ALA A 82 0.49 14.00 6.77
C ALA A 82 -0.37 12.80 7.22
N MET A 83 -0.74 11.92 6.28
CA MET A 83 -1.47 10.68 6.58
C MET A 83 -0.68 9.76 7.51
N ALA A 84 0.61 9.54 7.21
CA ALA A 84 1.52 8.71 8.01
C ALA A 84 1.75 9.28 9.42
N GLY A 85 1.78 10.61 9.55
CA GLY A 85 1.82 11.31 10.83
C GLY A 85 0.51 11.25 11.63
N GLY A 86 -0.61 10.97 10.98
CA GLY A 86 -1.94 10.89 11.57
C GLY A 86 -2.44 9.47 11.84
N SER A 87 -3.70 9.36 12.26
CA SER A 87 -4.35 8.07 12.56
C SER A 87 -4.80 7.29 11.33
N THR A 88 -4.88 7.95 10.17
CA THR A 88 -5.19 7.33 8.87
C THR A 88 -4.09 6.36 8.44
N GLY A 89 -2.83 6.79 8.56
CA GLY A 89 -1.66 6.02 8.20
C GLY A 89 -1.47 5.79 6.69
N VAL A 90 -0.36 5.14 6.34
CA VAL A 90 0.01 4.73 4.99
C VAL A 90 0.60 3.31 5.05
N SER A 91 0.26 2.46 4.08
CA SER A 91 1.01 1.22 3.85
C SER A 91 2.16 1.49 2.89
N TRP A 92 3.38 1.16 3.29
CA TRP A 92 4.59 1.28 2.47
C TRP A 92 5.06 -0.07 1.98
N LEU A 93 5.23 -0.20 0.67
CA LEU A 93 5.59 -1.44 -0.01
C LEU A 93 6.95 -1.27 -0.69
N ILE A 94 7.89 -2.14 -0.34
CA ILE A 94 9.17 -2.25 -1.06
C ILE A 94 9.06 -3.44 -2.00
N SER A 95 9.22 -3.23 -3.30
CA SER A 95 9.05 -4.28 -4.31
C SER A 95 10.03 -4.11 -5.48
N ALA A 96 10.46 -5.22 -6.09
CA ALA A 96 11.17 -5.20 -7.38
C ALA A 96 10.22 -5.09 -8.58
N TYR A 97 8.90 -5.21 -8.37
CA TYR A 97 7.93 -5.06 -9.44
C TYR A 97 7.82 -3.58 -9.82
N PRO A 98 7.80 -3.24 -11.12
CA PRO A 98 7.36 -1.93 -11.57
C PRO A 98 5.91 -1.66 -11.15
N LEU A 99 5.54 -0.38 -11.05
CA LEU A 99 4.24 0.08 -10.54
C LEU A 99 3.03 -0.69 -11.09
N GLU A 100 2.89 -0.81 -12.42
CA GLU A 100 1.75 -1.49 -13.04
C GLU A 100 1.71 -2.99 -12.73
N SER A 101 2.87 -3.65 -12.76
CA SER A 101 2.95 -5.09 -12.45
C SER A 101 2.66 -5.35 -10.97
N LEU A 102 3.07 -4.45 -10.07
CA LEU A 102 2.69 -4.50 -8.65
C LEU A 102 1.18 -4.24 -8.49
N ALA A 103 0.61 -3.29 -9.21
CA ALA A 103 -0.83 -3.02 -9.20
C ALA A 103 -1.63 -4.27 -9.61
N ASP A 104 -1.20 -4.99 -10.66
CA ASP A 104 -1.83 -6.23 -11.10
C ASP A 104 -1.74 -7.36 -10.05
N GLU A 105 -0.60 -7.49 -9.37
CA GLU A 105 -0.48 -8.40 -8.23
C GLU A 105 -1.46 -8.05 -7.12
N LEU A 106 -1.56 -6.77 -6.75
CA LEU A 106 -2.46 -6.31 -5.69
C LEU A 106 -3.93 -6.45 -6.08
N ARG A 107 -4.29 -6.21 -7.35
CA ARG A 107 -5.65 -6.40 -7.88
C ARG A 107 -6.17 -7.82 -7.68
N ARG A 108 -5.32 -8.82 -7.90
CA ARG A 108 -5.66 -10.24 -7.70
C ARG A 108 -5.94 -10.61 -6.22
N ARG A 109 -5.67 -9.70 -5.30
CA ARG A 109 -5.83 -9.88 -3.85
C ARG A 109 -6.98 -9.04 -3.27
N LEU A 110 -7.71 -8.31 -4.13
CA LEU A 110 -8.86 -7.50 -3.70
C LEU A 110 -10.05 -8.37 -3.30
N ASP A 111 -10.26 -9.50 -3.98
CA ASP A 111 -11.40 -10.38 -3.71
C ASP A 111 -11.04 -11.54 -2.79
N VAL A 112 -11.86 -11.76 -1.76
CA VAL A 112 -11.81 -12.95 -0.90
C VAL A 112 -13.11 -13.73 -0.95
N ARG A 113 -13.02 -15.05 -0.84
CA ARG A 113 -14.17 -15.95 -0.77
C ARG A 113 -14.53 -16.20 0.68
N LEU A 114 -15.79 -15.91 1.06
CA LEU A 114 -16.34 -16.21 2.37
C LEU A 114 -16.75 -17.69 2.48
N PRO A 115 -16.92 -18.25 3.70
CA PRO A 115 -17.32 -19.65 3.89
C PRO A 115 -18.64 -20.03 3.22
N ASP A 116 -19.53 -19.07 3.02
CA ASP A 116 -20.83 -19.26 2.35
C ASP A 116 -20.75 -19.16 0.81
N GLY A 117 -19.55 -18.99 0.25
CA GLY A 117 -19.32 -18.89 -1.19
C GLY A 117 -19.46 -17.49 -1.77
N ARG A 118 -19.85 -16.47 -0.99
CA ARG A 118 -19.88 -15.07 -1.48
C ARG A 118 -18.48 -14.50 -1.64
N THR A 119 -18.33 -13.55 -2.56
CA THR A 119 -17.11 -12.74 -2.69
C THR A 119 -17.26 -11.48 -1.85
N ALA A 120 -16.21 -11.09 -1.14
CA ALA A 120 -16.10 -9.83 -0.44
C ALA A 120 -14.80 -9.11 -0.82
N LEU A 121 -14.81 -7.79 -0.75
CA LEU A 121 -13.62 -6.97 -0.94
C LEU A 121 -12.76 -7.01 0.34
N LEU A 122 -11.51 -7.44 0.22
CA LEU A 122 -10.49 -7.37 1.26
C LEU A 122 -9.81 -6.01 1.25
N ARG A 123 -10.09 -5.22 2.29
CA ARG A 123 -9.56 -3.85 2.46
C ARG A 123 -8.11 -3.83 2.98
N PHE A 124 -7.21 -4.61 2.38
CA PHE A 124 -5.78 -4.64 2.76
C PHE A 124 -5.06 -3.30 2.53
N TYR A 125 -5.65 -2.41 1.73
CA TYR A 125 -5.14 -1.07 1.44
C TYR A 125 -5.47 -0.04 2.53
N ASP A 126 -6.32 -0.39 3.50
CA ASP A 126 -6.59 0.45 4.66
C ASP A 126 -5.51 0.22 5.73
N ALA A 127 -4.58 1.17 5.83
CA ALA A 127 -3.43 1.08 6.74
C ALA A 127 -3.82 0.89 8.21
N ARG A 128 -5.03 1.33 8.61
CA ARG A 128 -5.51 1.24 10.00
C ARG A 128 -5.74 -0.20 10.44
N ILE A 129 -6.10 -1.08 9.51
CA ILE A 129 -6.44 -2.48 9.80
C ILE A 129 -5.46 -3.48 9.18
N MET A 130 -4.55 -3.04 8.31
CA MET A 130 -3.70 -3.97 7.55
C MET A 130 -2.82 -4.87 8.44
N ALA A 131 -2.35 -4.36 9.58
CA ALA A 131 -1.62 -5.17 10.55
C ALA A 131 -2.51 -6.29 11.14
N ASP A 132 -3.77 -5.98 11.48
CA ASP A 132 -4.73 -6.96 12.00
C ASP A 132 -5.13 -7.97 10.92
N VAL A 133 -5.37 -7.51 9.69
CA VAL A 133 -5.62 -8.39 8.54
C VAL A 133 -4.49 -9.41 8.37
N ALA A 134 -3.24 -8.97 8.47
CA ALA A 134 -2.10 -9.87 8.35
C ALA A 134 -2.03 -10.90 9.49
N THR A 135 -2.37 -10.52 10.74
CA THR A 135 -2.33 -11.46 11.89
C THR A 135 -3.37 -12.57 11.78
N LEU A 136 -4.50 -12.30 11.13
CA LEU A 136 -5.58 -13.26 10.88
C LEU A 136 -5.27 -14.26 9.75
N MET A 137 -4.30 -13.97 8.90
CA MET A 137 -3.90 -14.89 7.83
C MET A 137 -3.14 -16.09 8.39
N GLU A 138 -3.51 -17.28 7.93
CA GLU A 138 -2.72 -18.50 8.09
C GLU A 138 -1.34 -18.34 7.43
N LEU A 139 -0.36 -19.11 7.87
CA LEU A 139 1.01 -18.99 7.36
C LEU A 139 1.09 -19.08 5.82
N THR A 140 0.35 -20.02 5.22
CA THR A 140 0.33 -20.20 3.76
C THR A 140 -0.33 -19.05 3.03
N GLN A 141 -1.43 -18.52 3.57
CA GLN A 141 -2.10 -17.32 3.04
C GLN A 141 -1.16 -16.12 3.12
N ARG A 142 -0.48 -15.94 4.25
CA ARG A 142 0.48 -14.86 4.46
C ARG A 142 1.63 -14.94 3.46
N MET A 143 2.22 -16.12 3.28
CA MET A 143 3.28 -16.34 2.29
C MET A 143 2.82 -15.98 0.89
N GLN A 144 1.63 -16.42 0.46
CA GLN A 144 1.10 -16.13 -0.87
C GLN A 144 0.71 -14.66 -1.06
N PHE A 145 0.15 -14.04 -0.03
CA PHE A 145 -0.31 -12.66 -0.07
C PHE A 145 0.86 -11.70 -0.25
N PHE A 146 1.95 -11.85 0.50
CA PHE A 146 3.06 -10.89 0.52
C PHE A 146 4.16 -11.13 -0.51
N VAL A 147 4.12 -12.22 -1.30
CA VAL A 147 5.11 -12.53 -2.37
C VAL A 147 5.56 -11.31 -3.20
N PRO A 148 4.68 -10.40 -3.65
CA PRO A 148 5.08 -9.29 -4.52
C PRO A 148 5.98 -8.25 -3.84
N THR A 149 6.22 -8.35 -2.53
CA THR A 149 6.90 -7.32 -1.74
C THR A 149 8.04 -7.91 -0.91
N PHE A 150 9.16 -7.20 -0.87
CA PHE A 150 10.25 -7.45 0.09
C PHE A 150 9.85 -7.05 1.51
N ASN A 151 9.10 -5.96 1.61
CA ASN A 151 8.59 -5.45 2.87
C ASN A 151 7.21 -4.87 2.65
N TRP A 152 6.34 -5.15 3.62
CA TRP A 152 5.12 -4.42 3.83
C TRP A 152 5.17 -3.78 5.21
N LEU A 153 5.12 -2.45 5.23
CA LEU A 153 5.18 -1.66 6.45
C LEU A 153 3.88 -0.83 6.55
N VAL A 154 3.52 -0.45 7.76
CA VAL A 154 2.48 0.53 8.03
C VAL A 154 3.09 1.64 8.88
N GLU A 155 2.87 2.87 8.46
CA GLU A 155 3.21 4.06 9.23
C GLU A 155 1.93 4.78 9.64
N ALA A 156 1.74 4.96 10.95
CA ALA A 156 0.62 5.70 11.50
C ALA A 156 1.04 6.36 12.81
N ASN A 157 0.52 7.56 13.07
CA ASN A 157 0.91 8.39 14.21
C ASN A 157 2.43 8.59 14.29
N GLY A 158 3.09 8.72 13.12
CA GLY A 158 4.54 8.87 12.99
C GLY A 158 5.35 7.61 13.34
N LYS A 159 4.70 6.45 13.54
CA LYS A 159 5.35 5.20 13.92
C LYS A 159 5.30 4.19 12.78
N LEU A 160 6.47 3.88 12.24
CA LEU A 160 6.66 2.84 11.24
C LEU A 160 6.74 1.45 11.87
N LYS A 161 5.96 0.50 11.37
CA LYS A 161 5.90 -0.89 11.84
C LYS A 161 5.91 -1.86 10.67
N GLY A 162 6.60 -2.98 10.83
CA GLY A 162 6.54 -4.07 9.86
C GLY A 162 5.26 -4.89 10.00
N VAL A 163 4.56 -5.11 8.88
CA VAL A 163 3.42 -6.05 8.78
C VAL A 163 3.90 -7.41 8.28
N HIS A 164 4.85 -7.40 7.33
CA HIS A 164 5.49 -8.60 6.83
C HIS A 164 7.01 -8.44 6.80
N PRO A 165 7.76 -9.19 7.63
CA PRO A 165 9.21 -9.06 7.77
C PRO A 165 10.03 -10.01 6.88
N HIS A 166 9.40 -10.93 6.13
CA HIS A 166 10.08 -12.05 5.47
C HIS A 166 9.83 -12.09 3.96
N ALA A 167 10.45 -11.16 3.27
CA ALA A 167 11.06 -11.45 1.98
C ALA A 167 12.53 -10.99 1.98
#